data_AF-A0A6M8F817-F1
#
_entry.id   AF-A0A6M8F817-F1
#
_cell.length_a   1.000
_cell.length_b   1.000
_cell.length_c   1.000
_cell.angle_alpha   90.00
_cell.angle_beta   90.00
_cell.angle_gamma   90.00
#
_symmetry.space_group_name_H-M   'P 1'
#
loop_
_entity.id
_entity.type
_entity.pdbx_description
1 polymer ?
#
loop_
_entity_poly.entity_id
_entity_poly.type
_entity_poly.pdbx_seq_one_letter_code
_entity_poly.pdbx_strand_id
1 'polypeptide(L)'
;MQRLIRYTCILLQSLAIPLTAGLFLCAVTGELRQRRLVLEWPYLIDSYHPALDILGLSLLGILLYAVLASLLRQRLLHAVALLLLAMLTAYSAVQAFATAFGNTWTPAEVFFELYVAHLHLLALALLPGLLLWWLPDWLHRRLPRA
;
A
#
# COMPACT_ATOMS: atom_id res chain seq x y z
N MET A 1 -26.52 -12.09 6.56
CA MET A 1 -25.56 -12.42 5.49
C MET A 1 -24.98 -11.19 4.77
N GLN A 2 -25.80 -10.24 4.30
CA GLN A 2 -25.31 -9.07 3.55
C GLN A 2 -24.27 -8.20 4.28
N ARG A 3 -24.38 -8.03 5.62
CA ARG A 3 -23.38 -7.30 6.41
C ARG A 3 -22.02 -7.99 6.45
N LEU A 4 -22.00 -9.31 6.61
CA LEU A 4 -20.76 -10.11 6.63
C LEU A 4 -20.01 -10.01 5.30
N ILE A 5 -20.73 -10.11 4.18
CA ILE A 5 -20.16 -9.95 2.82
C ILE A 5 -19.56 -8.55 2.64
N ARG A 6 -20.25 -7.51 3.13
CA ARG A 6 -19.71 -6.15 3.05
C ARG A 6 -18.42 -6.01 3.86
N TYR A 7 -18.36 -6.55 5.09
CA TYR A 7 -17.16 -6.48 5.91
C TYR A 7 -15.99 -7.26 5.30
N THR A 8 -16.22 -8.46 4.75
CA THR A 8 -15.17 -9.21 4.06
C THR A 8 -14.68 -8.48 2.80
N CYS A 9 -15.56 -7.84 2.03
CA CYS A 9 -15.14 -6.99 0.91
C CYS A 9 -14.27 -5.81 1.38
N ILE A 10 -14.67 -5.09 2.44
CA ILE A 10 -13.90 -3.96 2.97
C ILE A 10 -12.52 -4.42 3.47
N LEU A 11 -12.46 -5.55 4.17
CA LEU A 11 -11.19 -6.14 4.60
C LEU A 11 -10.32 -6.50 3.39
N LEU A 12 -10.87 -7.17 2.38
CA LEU A 12 -10.09 -7.54 1.20
C LEU A 12 -9.60 -6.31 0.41
N GLN A 13 -10.41 -5.25 0.34
CA GLN A 13 -10.02 -3.96 -0.23
C GLN A 13 -8.91 -3.28 0.57
N SER A 14 -8.94 -3.37 1.90
CA SER A 14 -7.92 -2.76 2.77
C SER A 14 -6.53 -3.39 2.58
N LEU A 15 -6.45 -4.65 2.13
CA LEU A 15 -5.17 -5.30 1.78
C LEU A 15 -4.46 -4.63 0.60
N ALA A 16 -5.14 -3.78 -0.17
CA ALA A 16 -4.49 -2.99 -1.21
C ALA A 16 -3.47 -2.00 -0.63
N ILE A 17 -3.63 -1.55 0.62
CA ILE A 17 -2.74 -0.60 1.29
C ILE A 17 -1.34 -1.21 1.50
N PRO A 18 -1.18 -2.33 2.25
CA PRO A 18 0.14 -2.96 2.41
C PRO A 18 0.70 -3.49 1.09
N LEU A 19 -0.16 -3.94 0.17
CA LEU A 19 0.27 -4.39 -1.15
C LEU A 19 0.94 -3.26 -1.93
N THR A 20 0.30 -2.10 -2.04
CA THR A 20 0.88 -0.93 -2.73
C THR A 20 2.15 -0.45 -2.04
N ALA A 21 2.17 -0.35 -0.71
CA ALA A 21 3.37 0.07 0.03
C ALA A 21 4.54 -0.89 -0.19
N GLY A 22 4.30 -2.19 -0.12
CA GLY A 22 5.32 -3.22 -0.36
C GLY A 22 5.85 -3.22 -1.79
N LEU A 23 4.95 -3.16 -2.78
CA LEU A 23 5.35 -3.10 -4.19
C LEU A 23 6.16 -1.83 -4.51
N PHE A 24 5.74 -0.69 -3.95
CA PHE A 24 6.47 0.56 -4.11
C PHE A 24 7.87 0.48 -3.51
N LEU A 25 7.98 0.01 -2.26
CA LEU A 25 9.26 -0.13 -1.58
C LEU A 25 10.20 -1.09 -2.34
N CYS A 26 9.67 -2.21 -2.83
CA CYS A 26 10.44 -3.16 -3.61
C CYS A 26 10.90 -2.59 -4.95
N ALA A 27 10.04 -1.80 -5.61
CA ALA A 27 10.38 -1.15 -6.88
C ALA A 27 11.47 -0.08 -6.70
N VAL A 28 11.36 0.76 -5.65
CA VAL A 28 12.39 1.75 -5.31
C VAL A 28 13.71 1.06 -5.00
N THR A 29 13.68 -0.04 -4.24
CA THR A 29 14.88 -0.82 -3.92
C THR A 29 15.55 -1.38 -5.18
N GLY A 30 14.77 -1.96 -6.10
CA GLY A 30 15.28 -2.47 -7.36
C GLY A 30 15.89 -1.38 -8.25
N GLU A 31 15.24 -0.21 -8.33
CA GLU A 31 15.77 0.93 -9.09
C GLU A 31 17.09 1.44 -8.53
N LEU A 32 17.19 1.63 -7.21
CA LEU A 32 18.42 2.10 -6.55
C LEU A 32 19.57 1.09 -6.69
N ARG A 33 19.27 -0.21 -6.76
CA ARG A 33 20.27 -1.26 -7.05
C ARG A 33 20.60 -1.41 -8.54
N GLN A 34 20.19 -0.45 -9.38
CA GLN A 34 20.39 -0.43 -10.84
C GLN A 34 19.78 -1.63 -11.57
N ARG A 35 18.85 -2.35 -10.93
CA ARG A 35 18.10 -3.46 -11.51
C ARG A 35 16.70 -2.98 -11.86
N ARG A 36 16.63 -2.19 -12.94
CA ARG A 36 15.36 -1.61 -13.43
C ARG A 36 14.29 -2.70 -13.58
N LEU A 37 13.08 -2.42 -13.07
CA LEU A 37 11.91 -3.31 -13.13
C LEU A 37 12.04 -4.63 -12.37
N VAL A 38 12.98 -4.73 -11.42
CA VAL A 38 13.07 -5.87 -10.51
C VAL A 38 12.46 -5.47 -9.16
N LEU A 39 11.62 -6.34 -8.60
CA LEU A 39 11.15 -6.19 -7.24
C LEU A 39 12.14 -6.87 -6.30
N GLU A 40 12.79 -6.09 -5.44
CA GLU A 40 13.75 -6.58 -4.47
C GLU A 40 13.43 -6.01 -3.09
N TRP A 41 13.47 -6.83 -2.05
CA TRP A 41 13.21 -6.35 -0.70
C TRP A 41 14.42 -5.56 -0.17
N PRO A 42 14.21 -4.42 0.51
CA PRO A 42 15.29 -3.74 1.21
C PRO A 42 15.82 -4.64 2.32
N TYR A 43 17.14 -4.72 2.42
CA TYR A 43 17.81 -5.48 3.46
C TYR A 43 17.97 -4.61 4.70
N LEU A 44 17.23 -4.92 5.76
CA LEU A 44 17.42 -4.33 7.09
C LEU A 44 18.14 -5.36 7.97
N ILE A 45 19.19 -4.92 8.67
CA ILE A 45 19.97 -5.79 9.59
C ILE A 45 19.07 -6.34 10.71
N ASP A 46 18.09 -5.55 11.15
CA ASP A 46 17.17 -5.89 12.26
C ASP A 46 15.83 -6.47 11.80
N SER A 47 15.59 -6.60 10.48
CA SER A 47 14.32 -7.12 9.95
C SER A 47 14.50 -8.51 9.36
N TYR A 48 13.88 -9.51 10.00
CA TYR A 48 13.86 -10.89 9.50
C TYR A 48 12.82 -11.08 8.37
N HIS A 49 11.75 -10.28 8.37
CA HIS A 49 10.60 -10.42 7.46
C HIS A 49 10.03 -9.04 7.07
N PRO A 50 10.59 -8.37 6.05
CA PRO A 50 10.18 -7.01 5.67
C PRO A 50 8.71 -6.90 5.25
N ALA A 51 8.13 -7.99 4.74
CA ALA A 51 6.69 -8.05 4.44
C ALA A 51 5.80 -7.95 5.70
N LEU A 52 6.21 -8.55 6.82
CA LEU A 52 5.47 -8.46 8.09
C LEU A 52 5.59 -7.07 8.70
N ASP A 53 6.77 -6.44 8.59
CA ASP A 53 6.97 -5.08 9.08
C ASP A 53 6.10 -4.07 8.33
N ILE A 54 5.97 -4.23 7.01
CA ILE A 54 5.04 -3.43 6.21
C ILE A 54 3.60 -3.69 6.61
N LEU A 55 3.21 -4.94 6.87
CA LEU A 55 1.86 -5.25 7.37
C LEU A 55 1.60 -4.58 8.72
N GLY A 56 2.58 -4.58 9.62
CA GLY A 56 2.52 -3.88 10.91
C GLY A 56 2.36 -2.37 10.73
N LEU A 57 3.19 -1.76 9.88
CA LEU A 57 3.11 -0.33 9.54
C LEU A 57 1.77 0.03 8.87
N SER A 58 1.23 -0.88 8.07
CA SER A 58 -0.03 -0.71 7.34
C SER A 58 -1.26 -0.93 8.22
N LEU A 59 -1.11 -1.49 9.42
CA LEU A 59 -2.25 -1.85 10.28
C LEU A 59 -3.13 -0.64 10.58
N LEU A 60 -2.51 0.51 10.88
CA LEU A 60 -3.24 1.75 11.12
C LEU A 60 -3.99 2.21 9.86
N GLY A 61 -3.35 2.14 8.69
CA GLY A 61 -3.97 2.47 7.40
C GLY A 61 -5.15 1.55 7.09
N ILE A 62 -5.02 0.25 7.35
CA ILE A 62 -6.07 -0.75 7.17
C ILE A 62 -7.28 -0.45 8.07
N LEU A 63 -7.04 -0.20 9.35
CA LEU A 63 -8.11 0.11 10.32
C LEU A 63 -8.82 1.42 9.96
N LEU A 64 -8.06 2.45 9.62
CA LEU A 64 -8.60 3.75 9.23
C LEU A 64 -9.42 3.64 7.93
N TYR A 65 -8.94 2.87 6.95
CA TYR A 65 -9.71 2.58 5.73
C TYR A 65 -11.00 1.86 6.05
N ALA A 66 -10.99 0.85 6.92
CA ALA A 66 -12.19 0.11 7.29
C ALA A 66 -13.25 1.03 7.95
N VAL A 67 -12.81 1.93 8.85
CA VAL A 67 -13.69 2.93 9.47
C VAL A 67 -14.24 3.91 8.41
N LEU A 68 -13.38 4.48 7.57
CA LEU A 68 -13.79 5.41 6.52
C LEU A 68 -14.75 4.74 5.52
N ALA A 69 -14.47 3.52 5.08
CA ALA A 69 -15.32 2.76 4.16
C ALA A 69 -16.69 2.41 4.77
N SER A 70 -16.78 2.32 6.10
CA SER A 70 -18.05 2.11 6.79
C SER A 70 -18.91 3.38 6.82
N LEU A 71 -18.29 4.56 6.95
CA LEU A 71 -18.93 5.88 7.08
C LEU A 71 -19.27 6.50 5.72
N LEU A 72 -18.37 6.37 4.76
CA LEU A 72 -18.49 6.96 3.43
C LEU A 72 -19.54 6.20 2.60
N ARG A 73 -20.48 6.95 2.02
CA ARG A 73 -21.52 6.40 1.14
C ARG A 73 -21.12 6.36 -0.33
N GLN A 74 -20.21 7.24 -0.75
CA GLN A 74 -19.83 7.38 -2.15
C GLN A 74 -18.61 6.53 -2.49
N ARG A 75 -18.71 5.79 -3.60
CA ARG A 75 -17.63 4.90 -4.07
C ARG A 75 -16.35 5.65 -4.43
N LEU A 76 -16.47 6.86 -4.98
CA LEU A 76 -15.32 7.72 -5.27
C LEU A 76 -14.55 8.08 -4.01
N LEU A 77 -15.25 8.36 -2.90
CA LEU A 77 -14.61 8.67 -1.62
C LEU A 77 -13.88 7.45 -1.03
N HIS A 78 -14.35 6.23 -1.28
CA HIS A 78 -13.61 5.01 -0.91
C HIS A 78 -12.30 4.89 -1.69
N ALA A 79 -12.34 5.10 -3.01
CA ALA A 79 -11.14 5.07 -3.84
C ALA A 79 -10.13 6.14 -3.42
N VAL A 80 -10.60 7.38 -3.16
CA VAL A 80 -9.75 8.48 -2.70
C VAL A 80 -9.16 8.18 -1.32
N ALA A 81 -9.96 7.66 -0.38
CA ALA A 81 -9.46 7.27 0.94
C ALA A 81 -8.40 6.16 0.83
N LEU A 82 -8.62 5.15 -0.01
CA LEU A 82 -7.65 4.10 -0.28
C LEU A 82 -6.34 4.69 -0.81
N LEU A 83 -6.43 5.54 -1.83
CA LEU A 83 -5.29 6.18 -2.47
C LEU A 83 -4.46 6.98 -1.46
N LEU A 84 -5.10 7.83 -0.67
CA LEU A 84 -4.43 8.65 0.34
C LEU A 84 -3.75 7.79 1.41
N LEU A 85 -4.43 6.74 1.89
CA LEU A 85 -3.87 5.85 2.89
C LEU A 85 -2.72 5.01 2.33
N ALA A 86 -2.85 4.49 1.12
CA ALA A 86 -1.78 3.77 0.44
C ALA A 86 -0.55 4.67 0.21
N MET A 87 -0.74 5.93 -0.20
CA MET A 87 0.35 6.90 -0.35
C MET A 87 1.05 7.18 0.99
N LEU A 88 0.27 7.42 2.05
CA LEU A 88 0.80 7.69 3.38
C LEU A 88 1.56 6.48 3.93
N THR A 89 1.02 5.27 3.76
CA THR A 89 1.66 4.03 4.19
C THR A 89 2.91 3.72 3.39
N ALA A 90 2.91 4.01 2.08
CA ALA A 90 4.11 3.90 1.24
C ALA A 90 5.21 4.85 1.72
N TYR A 91 4.85 6.09 2.09
CA TYR A 91 5.80 7.05 2.66
C TYR A 91 6.35 6.59 4.01
N SER A 92 5.49 6.11 4.91
CA SER A 92 5.92 5.61 6.22
C SER A 92 6.79 4.36 6.10
N ALA A 93 6.51 3.48 5.13
CA ALA A 93 7.38 2.35 4.81
C ALA A 93 8.75 2.83 4.32
N VAL A 94 8.80 3.77 3.38
CA VAL A 94 10.08 4.31 2.91
C VAL A 94 10.89 4.95 4.05
N GLN A 95 10.25 5.68 4.96
CA GLN A 95 10.92 6.24 6.14
C GLN A 95 11.44 5.14 7.08
N ALA A 96 10.63 4.11 7.35
CA ALA A 96 11.03 3.01 8.22
C ALA A 96 12.20 2.19 7.65
N PHE A 97 12.30 2.12 6.32
CA PHE A 97 13.35 1.39 5.61
C PHE A 97 14.46 2.29 5.07
N ALA A 98 14.47 3.58 5.40
CA ALA A 98 15.44 4.56 4.89
C ALA A 98 16.89 4.16 5.19
N THR A 99 17.14 3.55 6.36
CA THR A 99 18.45 3.09 6.79
C THR A 99 19.05 2.00 5.90
N ALA A 100 18.23 1.26 5.14
CA ALA A 100 18.71 0.30 4.14
C ALA A 100 19.32 0.97 2.89
N PHE A 101 19.00 2.23 2.64
CA PHE A 101 19.47 2.99 1.47
C PHE A 101 20.58 3.98 1.85
N GLY A 102 20.47 4.57 3.04
CA GLY A 102 21.49 5.48 3.55
C GLY A 102 21.28 5.76 5.04
N ASN A 103 22.27 5.43 5.86
CA ASN A 103 22.17 5.51 7.31
C ASN A 103 22.20 6.96 7.86
N THR A 104 22.49 7.94 7.01
CA THR A 104 22.66 9.35 7.38
C THR A 104 21.65 10.29 6.73
N TRP A 105 20.63 9.75 6.06
CA TRP A 105 19.68 10.59 5.33
C TRP A 105 18.76 11.31 6.30
N THR A 106 18.60 12.61 6.09
CA THR A 106 17.61 13.41 6.79
C THR A 106 16.19 13.04 6.31
N PRO A 107 15.14 13.27 7.13
CA PRO A 107 13.77 13.00 6.70
C PRO A 107 13.35 13.74 5.43
N ALA A 108 13.94 14.92 5.18
CA ALA A 108 13.72 15.69 3.97
C ALA A 108 14.35 15.01 2.74
N GLU A 109 15.59 14.53 2.85
CA GLU A 109 16.26 13.76 1.78
C GLU A 109 15.49 12.48 1.49
N VAL A 110 15.06 11.74 2.51
CA VAL A 110 14.20 10.55 2.32
C VAL A 110 12.93 10.91 1.55
N PHE A 111 12.28 12.01 1.91
CA PHE A 111 11.07 12.44 1.19
C PHE A 111 11.36 12.81 -0.26
N PHE A 112 12.34 13.64 -0.56
CA PHE A 112 12.60 14.07 -1.92
C PHE A 112 13.21 12.95 -2.79
N GLU A 113 14.23 12.25 -2.28
CA GLU A 113 15.01 11.27 -3.05
C GLU A 113 14.34 9.90 -3.12
N LEU A 114 13.72 9.39 -2.05
CA LEU A 114 13.08 8.06 -2.09
C LEU A 114 11.61 8.13 -2.49
N TYR A 115 10.89 9.18 -2.10
CA TYR A 115 9.44 9.25 -2.34
C TYR A 115 9.08 10.08 -3.57
N VAL A 116 9.50 11.35 -3.62
CA VAL A 116 9.10 12.28 -4.71
C VAL A 116 9.76 11.93 -6.04
N ALA A 117 11.05 11.58 -6.05
CA ALA A 117 11.74 11.17 -7.29
C ALA A 117 11.12 9.91 -7.92
N HIS A 118 10.49 9.05 -7.11
CA HIS A 118 9.98 7.74 -7.49
C HIS A 118 8.44 7.68 -7.59
N LEU A 119 7.74 8.82 -7.70
CA LEU A 119 6.27 8.85 -7.81
C LEU A 119 5.71 8.03 -8.98
N HIS A 120 6.49 7.88 -10.06
CA HIS A 120 6.13 7.04 -11.19
C HIS A 120 6.05 5.55 -10.81
N LEU A 121 6.95 5.07 -9.93
CA LEU A 121 6.88 3.72 -9.36
C LEU A 121 5.69 3.57 -8.41
N LEU A 122 5.36 4.61 -7.65
CA LEU A 122 4.18 4.61 -6.80
C LEU A 122 2.89 4.47 -7.62
N ALA A 123 2.81 5.18 -8.75
CA ALA A 123 1.70 5.04 -9.69
C ALA A 123 1.57 3.61 -10.24
N LEU A 124 2.69 2.96 -10.55
CA LEU A 124 2.71 1.56 -10.97
C LEU A 124 2.28 0.60 -9.85
N ALA A 125 2.78 0.81 -8.63
CA ALA A 125 2.43 0.01 -7.45
C ALA A 125 0.96 0.18 -7.02
N LEU A 126 0.33 1.30 -7.37
CA LEU A 126 -1.08 1.56 -7.14
C LEU A 126 -2.00 0.74 -8.06
N LEU A 127 -1.57 0.39 -9.27
CA LEU A 127 -2.37 -0.38 -10.23
C LEU A 127 -2.91 -1.71 -9.64
N PRO A 128 -2.07 -2.61 -9.09
CA PRO A 128 -2.57 -3.84 -8.49
C PRO A 128 -3.39 -3.59 -7.22
N GLY A 129 -3.10 -2.52 -6.47
CA GLY A 129 -3.91 -2.11 -5.31
C GLY A 129 -5.32 -1.67 -5.70
N LEU A 130 -5.45 -0.84 -6.73
CA LEU A 130 -6.74 -0.41 -7.29
C LEU A 130 -7.52 -1.57 -7.90
N LEU A 131 -6.82 -2.50 -8.56
CA LEU A 131 -7.42 -3.73 -9.06
C LEU A 131 -8.01 -4.56 -7.92
N LEU A 132 -7.23 -4.79 -6.86
CA LEU A 132 -7.68 -5.51 -5.67
C LEU A 132 -8.84 -4.79 -4.97
N TRP A 133 -8.87 -3.46 -4.99
CA TRP A 133 -9.97 -2.68 -4.45
C TRP A 133 -11.27 -2.85 -5.26
N TRP A 134 -11.17 -2.88 -6.59
CA TRP A 134 -12.32 -2.94 -7.49
C TRP A 134 -12.91 -4.35 -7.63
N LEU A 135 -12.08 -5.38 -7.57
CA LEU A 135 -12.44 -6.78 -7.86
C LEU A 135 -13.54 -7.37 -6.94
N PRO A 136 -13.55 -7.13 -5.60
CA PRO A 136 -14.59 -7.65 -4.70
C PRO A 136 -15.97 -7.08 -5.02
N ASP A 137 -16.06 -5.79 -5.31
CA ASP A 137 -17.30 -5.13 -5.72
C ASP A 137 -17.83 -5.70 -7.03
N TRP A 138 -16.92 -5.90 -7.99
CA TRP A 138 -17.28 -6.44 -9.29
C TRP A 138 -17.80 -7.88 -9.18
N LEU A 139 -17.13 -8.70 -8.37
CA LEU A 139 -17.51 -10.09 -8.13
C LEU A 139 -18.86 -10.18 -7.40
N HIS A 140 -19.08 -9.32 -6.40
CA HIS A 140 -20.34 -9.24 -5.67
C HIS A 140 -21.53 -8.89 -6.59
N ARG A 141 -21.34 -8.03 -7.60
CA ARG A 141 -22.39 -7.68 -8.57
C ARG A 141 -22.71 -8.80 -9.56
N ARG A 142 -21.76 -9.72 -9.81
CA ARG A 142 -21.90 -10.81 -10.79
C ARG A 142 -22.42 -12.12 -10.21
N LEU A 143 -22.34 -12.31 -8.90
CA LEU A 143 -22.88 -13.51 -8.26
C LEU A 143 -24.42 -13.45 -8.29
N PRO A 144 -25.11 -14.49 -8.80
CA PRO A 144 -26.57 -14.56 -8.74
C PRO A 144 -27.01 -14.54 -7.27
N ARG A 145 -28.02 -13.72 -6.97
CA ARG A 145 -28.64 -13.70 -5.64
C ARG A 145 -29.39 -15.03 -5.47
N ALA A 146 -28.74 -16.00 -4.83
CA ALA A 146 -29.38 -17.20 -4.31
C ALA A 146 -30.26 -16.86 -3.11
#